data_AF-A0A5F2HVE6-F1
#
_entry.id   AF-A0A5F2HVE6-F1
#
_cell.length_a   1.000
_cell.length_b   1.000
_cell.length_c   1.000
_cell.angle_alpha   90.00
_cell.angle_beta   90.00
_cell.angle_gamma   90.00
#
_symmetry.space_group_name_H-M   'P 1'
#
loop_
_entity.id
_entity.type
_entity.pdbx_description
1 polymer ?
#
loop_
_entity_poly.entity_id
_entity_poly.type
_entity_poly.pdbx_seq_one_letter_code
_entity_poly.pdbx_strand_id
1 'polypeptide(L)'
;DNANCVLAVTPAQSLRAVLAAARDHVPGGAPLVLCAKGIERATGALLSAIVEESLPGNPVAALSGPSFASDVARGLPTAVVVAARQAELAAQLAVRFSAENLRCYSS
;
A
#
# COMPACT_ATOMS: atom_id res chain seq x y z
N ASP A 1 13.20 -9.10 -4.94
CA ASP A 1 14.63 -8.75 -4.77
C ASP A 1 15.02 -7.40 -5.37
N ASN A 2 14.43 -6.91 -6.49
CA ASN A 2 14.74 -5.59 -7.07
C ASN A 2 13.54 -4.62 -7.13
N ALA A 3 12.53 -4.82 -6.28
CA ALA A 3 11.33 -3.98 -6.30
C ALA A 3 11.62 -2.59 -5.70
N ASN A 4 11.36 -1.52 -6.45
CA ASN A 4 11.46 -0.14 -5.92
C ASN A 4 10.20 0.31 -5.17
N CYS A 5 9.20 -0.56 -5.06
CA CYS A 5 7.93 -0.36 -4.33
C CYS A 5 7.21 -1.70 -4.26
N VAL A 6 6.52 -1.98 -3.15
CA VAL A 6 5.73 -3.20 -2.94
C VAL A 6 4.28 -2.81 -2.68
N LEU A 7 3.34 -3.37 -3.45
CA LEU A 7 1.90 -3.23 -3.18
C LEU A 7 1.44 -4.39 -2.29
N ALA A 8 1.06 -4.07 -1.05
CA ALA A 8 0.51 -5.03 -0.11
C ALA A 8 -1.04 -5.04 -0.22
N VAL A 9 -1.56 -6.04 -0.93
CA VAL A 9 -2.99 -6.14 -1.29
C VAL A 9 -3.70 -7.30 -0.59
N THR A 10 -3.04 -7.98 0.34
CA THR A 10 -3.62 -9.13 1.05
C THR A 10 -4.57 -8.69 2.16
N PRO A 11 -5.62 -9.47 2.47
CA PRO A 11 -6.53 -9.18 3.59
C PRO A 11 -5.79 -9.02 4.92
N ALA A 12 -6.37 -8.22 5.82
CA ALA A 12 -5.75 -7.90 7.11
C ALA A 12 -5.38 -9.12 7.94
N GLN A 13 -6.20 -10.17 7.90
CA GLN A 13 -6.01 -11.39 8.69
C GLN A 13 -4.85 -12.25 8.19
N SER A 14 -4.40 -12.05 6.96
CA SER A 14 -3.32 -12.82 6.33
C SER A 14 -2.01 -12.02 6.20
N LEU A 15 -2.04 -10.70 6.43
CA LEU A 15 -0.90 -9.83 6.11
C LEU A 15 0.37 -10.27 6.84
N ARG A 16 0.30 -10.59 8.14
CA ARG A 16 1.47 -11.05 8.93
C ARG A 16 2.16 -12.27 8.31
N ALA A 17 1.38 -13.30 8.00
CA ALA A 17 1.90 -14.54 7.44
C ALA A 17 2.55 -14.28 6.06
N VAL A 18 1.94 -13.42 5.24
CA VAL A 18 2.46 -13.05 3.93
C VAL A 18 3.76 -12.25 4.05
N LEU A 19 3.83 -11.26 4.94
CA LEU A 19 5.06 -10.48 5.17
C LEU A 19 6.18 -11.37 5.73
N ALA A 20 5.86 -12.31 6.61
CA ALA A 20 6.84 -13.27 7.12
C ALA A 20 7.43 -14.15 6.00
N ALA A 21 6.58 -14.66 5.11
CA ALA A 21 7.01 -15.49 3.98
C ALA A 21 7.77 -14.68 2.91
N ALA A 22 7.43 -13.40 2.73
CA ALA A 22 8.04 -12.54 1.73
C ALA A 22 9.27 -11.76 2.24
N ARG A 23 9.62 -11.86 3.53
CA ARG A 23 10.58 -11.00 4.22
C ARG A 23 11.91 -10.87 3.47
N ASP A 24 12.48 -11.98 3.03
CA ASP A 24 13.79 -12.01 2.37
C ASP A 24 13.76 -11.49 0.92
N HIS A 25 12.56 -11.30 0.37
CA HIS A 25 12.35 -10.82 -1.00
C HIS A 25 11.99 -9.32 -1.08
N VAL A 26 11.66 -8.71 0.06
CA VAL A 26 11.31 -7.29 0.16
C VAL A 26 12.59 -6.48 0.39
N PRO A 27 13.00 -5.63 -0.58
CA PRO A 27 14.20 -4.83 -0.41
C PRO A 27 14.05 -3.84 0.74
N GLY A 28 15.10 -3.68 1.55
CA GLY A 28 15.12 -2.68 2.61
C GLY A 28 14.91 -1.27 2.07
N GLY A 29 14.12 -0.45 2.76
CA GLY A 29 13.81 0.92 2.35
C GLY A 29 12.79 1.05 1.21
N ALA A 30 12.41 -0.05 0.54
CA ALA A 30 11.34 0.00 -0.47
C ALA A 30 9.99 0.31 0.22
N PRO A 31 9.20 1.27 -0.29
CA PRO A 31 7.92 1.58 0.33
C PRO A 31 6.92 0.43 0.18
N LEU A 32 6.26 0.05 1.27
CA LEU A 32 5.09 -0.82 1.27
C LEU A 32 3.82 0.02 1.18
N VAL A 33 3.10 -0.11 0.07
CA VAL A 33 1.83 0.57 -0.17
C VAL A 33 0.69 -0.38 0.14
N LEU A 34 -0.06 -0.08 1.19
CA LEU A 34 -1.25 -0.80 1.60
C LEU A 34 -2.40 -0.47 0.65
N CYS A 35 -2.89 -1.46 -0.10
CA CYS A 35 -4.07 -1.32 -0.96
C CYS A 35 -5.30 -2.04 -0.36
N ALA A 36 -5.08 -2.92 0.61
CA ALA A 36 -6.14 -3.51 1.41
C ALA A 36 -6.57 -2.56 2.54
N LYS A 37 -7.77 -2.80 3.07
CA LYS A 37 -8.33 -2.09 4.22
C LYS A 37 -8.73 -3.11 5.28
N GLY A 38 -8.63 -2.73 6.55
CA GLY A 38 -9.12 -3.55 7.65
C GLY A 38 -8.27 -3.46 8.90
N ILE A 39 -8.70 -4.22 9.90
CA ILE A 39 -8.09 -4.34 11.22
C ILE A 39 -7.88 -5.83 11.47
N GLU A 40 -6.70 -6.21 11.95
CA GLU A 40 -6.43 -7.58 12.35
C GLU A 40 -7.27 -7.94 13.57
N ARG A 41 -8.09 -8.98 13.47
CA ARG A 41 -9.07 -9.32 14.52
C ARG A 41 -8.43 -9.75 15.82
N ALA A 42 -7.29 -10.46 15.73
CA ALA A 42 -6.63 -11.03 16.90
C ALA A 42 -6.02 -9.95 17.81
N THR A 43 -5.55 -8.84 17.24
CA THR A 43 -4.74 -7.83 17.94
C THR A 43 -5.39 -6.45 17.96
N GLY A 44 -6.37 -6.20 17.08
CA GLY A 44 -6.88 -4.86 16.82
C GLY A 44 -5.92 -3.98 16.03
N ALA A 45 -4.80 -4.52 15.51
CA ALA A 45 -3.81 -3.75 14.80
C ALA A 45 -4.31 -3.28 13.42
N LEU A 46 -3.99 -2.03 13.09
CA LEU A 46 -4.10 -1.53 11.72
C LEU A 46 -3.05 -2.20 10.84
N LEU A 47 -3.33 -2.29 9.54
CA LEU A 47 -2.38 -2.81 8.54
C LEU A 47 -1.03 -2.09 8.57
N SER A 48 -1.02 -0.77 8.81
CA SER A 48 0.21 0.01 8.92
C SER A 48 1.07 -0.43 10.10
N ALA A 49 0.45 -0.67 11.26
CA ALA A 49 1.16 -1.15 12.44
C ALA A 49 1.76 -2.55 12.20
N ILE A 50 1.02 -3.42 11.50
CA ILE A 50 1.51 -4.75 11.12
C ILE A 50 2.78 -4.64 10.25
N VAL A 51 2.80 -3.74 9.28
CA VAL A 51 3.99 -3.51 8.44
C VAL A 51 5.14 -2.93 9.26
N GLU A 52 4.88 -1.92 10.08
CA GLU A 52 5.90 -1.28 10.94
C GLU A 52 6.55 -2.30 11.90
N GLU A 53 5.77 -3.24 12.43
CA GLU A 53 6.29 -4.35 13.27
C GLU A 53 7.07 -5.39 12.47
N SER A 54 6.59 -5.74 11.27
CA SER A 54 7.17 -6.84 10.48
C SER A 54 8.41 -6.43 9.69
N LEU A 55 8.42 -5.18 9.20
CA LEU A 55 9.42 -4.61 8.30
C LEU A 55 9.74 -3.15 8.70
N PRO A 56 10.34 -2.90 9.88
CA PRO A 56 10.53 -1.55 10.44
C PRO A 56 11.43 -0.63 9.60
N GLY A 57 12.24 -1.18 8.68
CA GLY A 57 13.09 -0.41 7.78
C GLY A 57 12.40 0.07 6.50
N ASN A 58 11.12 -0.25 6.33
CA ASN A 58 10.38 0.02 5.10
C ASN A 58 9.33 1.11 5.33
N PRO A 59 9.36 2.22 4.57
CA PRO A 59 8.32 3.25 4.65
C PRO A 59 6.94 2.67 4.33
N VAL A 60 5.92 3.10 5.07
CA VAL A 60 4.53 2.69 4.83
C VAL A 60 3.75 3.82 4.17
N ALA A 61 2.99 3.46 3.14
CA ALA A 61 1.98 4.29 2.52
C ALA A 61 0.67 3.51 2.37
N ALA A 62 -0.42 4.20 2.06
CA ALA A 62 -1.71 3.59 1.77
C ALA A 62 -2.32 4.20 0.51
N LEU A 63 -2.93 3.37 -0.32
CA LEU A 63 -3.74 3.80 -1.46
C LEU A 63 -5.21 3.58 -1.12
N SER A 64 -5.99 4.65 -1.05
CA SER A 64 -7.38 4.60 -0.59
C SER A 64 -8.28 5.59 -1.33
N GLY A 65 -9.49 5.17 -1.66
CA GLY A 65 -10.52 5.98 -2.32
C GLY A 65 -11.63 5.10 -2.88
N PRO A 66 -12.67 5.69 -3.48
CA PRO A 66 -13.65 4.94 -4.28
C PRO A 66 -12.95 4.33 -5.49
N SER A 67 -12.75 3.01 -5.46
CA SER A 67 -11.90 2.30 -6.43
C SER A 67 -12.37 0.86 -6.60
N PHE A 68 -13.61 0.69 -7.08
CA PHE A 68 -14.10 -0.64 -7.41
C PHE A 68 -13.16 -1.29 -8.43
N ALA A 69 -12.64 -2.47 -8.10
CA ALA A 69 -11.61 -3.13 -8.89
C ALA A 69 -12.05 -3.37 -10.35
N SER A 70 -13.32 -3.71 -10.56
CA SER A 70 -13.91 -3.88 -11.88
C SER A 70 -13.88 -2.60 -12.72
N ASP A 71 -14.10 -1.44 -12.09
CA ASP A 71 -14.17 -0.16 -12.79
C ASP A 71 -12.76 0.33 -13.15
N VAL A 72 -11.80 0.18 -12.23
CA VAL A 72 -10.38 0.45 -12.48
C VAL A 72 -9.86 -0.43 -13.61
N ALA A 73 -10.14 -1.74 -13.58
CA ALA A 73 -9.70 -2.68 -14.60
C ALA A 73 -10.30 -2.39 -15.98
N ARG A 74 -11.51 -1.79 -16.04
CA ARG A 74 -12.15 -1.34 -17.28
C ARG A 74 -11.66 0.03 -17.75
N GLY A 75 -10.75 0.67 -17.02
CA GLY A 75 -10.26 2.00 -17.33
C GLY A 75 -11.31 3.10 -17.15
N LEU A 76 -12.31 2.90 -16.29
CA LEU A 76 -13.26 3.96 -15.98
C LEU A 76 -12.61 5.02 -15.07
N PRO A 77 -12.97 6.30 -15.21
CA PRO A 77 -12.40 7.38 -14.40
C PRO A 77 -12.49 7.09 -12.91
N THR A 78 -11.32 7.00 -12.25
CA THR A 78 -11.19 6.69 -10.83
C THR A 78 -10.28 7.69 -10.14
N ALA A 79 -10.64 8.11 -8.93
CA ALA A 79 -9.85 9.02 -8.11
C ALA A 79 -9.54 8.38 -6.75
N VAL A 80 -8.26 8.37 -6.37
CA VAL A 80 -7.79 7.83 -5.09
C VAL A 80 -6.78 8.75 -4.43
N VAL A 81 -6.55 8.56 -3.15
CA VAL A 81 -5.51 9.22 -2.36
C VAL A 81 -4.40 8.22 -2.07
N VAL A 82 -3.15 8.66 -2.21
CA VAL A 82 -1.97 8.01 -1.68
C VAL A 82 -1.55 8.78 -0.44
N ALA A 83 -1.65 8.15 0.73
CA ALA A 83 -1.29 8.73 2.01
C ALA A 83 0.03 8.14 2.52
N ALA A 84 0.94 8.99 3.01
CA ALA A 84 2.15 8.53 3.69
C ALA A 84 2.56 9.51 4.80
N ARG A 85 3.34 9.05 5.78
CA ARG A 85 3.89 9.94 6.83
C ARG A 85 4.83 11.01 6.26
N GLN A 86 5.53 10.69 5.18
CA GLN A 86 6.43 11.59 4.48
C GLN A 86 5.71 12.18 3.27
N ALA A 87 5.45 13.48 3.29
CA ALA A 87 4.72 14.16 2.22
C ALA A 87 5.37 13.96 0.84
N GLU A 88 6.71 13.98 0.79
CA GLU A 88 7.48 13.73 -0.43
C GLU A 88 7.23 12.32 -0.98
N LEU A 89 7.20 11.29 -0.12
CA LEU A 89 6.89 9.93 -0.53
C LEU A 89 5.45 9.81 -1.07
N ALA A 90 4.48 10.43 -0.39
CA ALA A 90 3.09 10.45 -0.85
C ALA A 90 2.96 11.11 -2.23
N ALA A 91 3.63 12.25 -2.44
CA ALA A 91 3.67 12.97 -3.71
C ALA A 91 4.31 12.12 -4.83
N GLN A 92 5.47 11.53 -4.57
CA GLN A 92 6.17 10.67 -5.54
C GLN A 92 5.32 9.46 -5.95
N LEU A 93 4.70 8.79 -4.98
CA LEU A 93 3.84 7.64 -5.25
C LEU A 93 2.55 8.05 -5.97
N ALA A 94 1.94 9.18 -5.61
CA ALA A 94 0.76 9.69 -6.30
C ALA A 94 1.06 9.99 -7.78
N VAL A 95 2.20 10.61 -8.08
CA VAL A 95 2.64 10.81 -9.47
C VAL A 95 2.88 9.46 -10.16
N ARG A 96 3.59 8.54 -9.49
CA ARG A 96 3.95 7.23 -10.06
C ARG A 96 2.74 6.34 -10.38
N PHE A 97 1.69 6.39 -9.57
CA PHE A 97 0.50 5.57 -9.76
C PHE A 97 -0.59 6.23 -10.61
N SER A 98 -0.48 7.53 -10.87
CA SER A 98 -1.43 8.21 -11.75
C SER A 98 -1.28 7.73 -13.18
N ALA A 99 -2.41 7.55 -13.85
CA ALA A 99 -2.55 7.20 -15.26
C ALA A 99 -3.71 8.00 -15.86
N GLU A 100 -3.95 7.86 -17.16
CA GLU A 100 -5.00 8.58 -17.89
C GLU A 100 -6.37 8.52 -17.19
N ASN A 101 -6.78 7.32 -16.75
CA ASN A 101 -8.08 7.07 -16.12
C ASN A 101 -8.02 6.82 -14.60
N LEU A 102 -6.83 6.91 -13.99
CA LEU A 102 -6.63 6.76 -12.55
C LEU A 102 -5.87 7.96 -12.02
N ARG A 103 -6.57 8.87 -11.33
CA ARG A 103 -5.94 10.04 -10.72
C ARG A 103 -5.62 9.77 -9.26
N CYS A 104 -4.35 9.87 -8.89
CA CYS A 104 -3.92 9.77 -7.50
C CYS A 104 -3.60 11.17 -6.95
N TYR A 105 -4.11 11.46 -5.76
CA TYR A 105 -3.78 12.66 -4.99
C TYR A 105 -2.90 12.28 -3.79
N SER A 106 -1.98 13.13 -3.37
CA SER A 106 -1.14 12.87 -2.20
C SER A 106 -1.76 13.43 -0.91
N SER A 107 -1.58 12.74 0.21
CA SER A 107 -1.94 13.18 1.58
C SER A 107 -0.93 12.74 2.63
#